data_AF-A0A9N8DSY4-F1
#
_entry.id   AF-A0A9N8DSY4-F1
#
_cell.length_a   1.000
_cell.length_b   1.000
_cell.length_c   1.000
_cell.angle_alpha   90.00
_cell.angle_beta   90.00
_cell.angle_gamma   90.00
#
_symmetry.space_group_name_H-M   'P 1'
#
loop_
_entity.id
_entity.type
_entity.pdbx_description
1 polymer ?
#
loop_
_entity_poly.entity_id
_entity_poly.type
_entity_poly.pdbx_seq_one_letter_code
_entity_poly.pdbx_strand_id
1 'polypeptide(L)'
;MAANNDAAVVFRYSLLQDGGGDADQRDAASQHRTALGRAAWLDAFWFPTQQRKHPHYKFQVDDQTTISIAVNSAANNNDTSSTSSKETDWTKLVQSALKKIIVEDLGDLAAQELWENIPTEDSDGRGRNDLEQLEKQLSVKVVFLEKHILLVGAKAKLEKKCLVIRNVLSHYYWRLKGKQINL
;
A
#
# COMPACT_ATOMS: atom_id res chain seq x y z
N MET A 1 5.36 21.84 -27.04
CA MET A 1 4.07 21.14 -26.89
C MET A 1 4.37 19.66 -26.93
N ALA A 2 4.53 19.02 -25.78
CA ALA A 2 4.76 17.57 -25.71
C ALA A 2 3.40 16.87 -25.89
N ALA A 3 3.32 15.95 -26.84
CA ALA A 3 2.14 15.12 -27.03
C ALA A 3 1.90 14.32 -25.74
N ASN A 4 0.71 14.48 -25.15
CA ASN A 4 0.22 13.56 -24.13
C ASN A 4 0.15 12.18 -24.77
N ASN A 5 1.11 11.32 -24.44
CA ASN A 5 1.00 9.89 -24.67
C ASN A 5 -0.11 9.40 -23.74
N ASP A 6 -1.35 9.42 -24.22
CA ASP A 6 -2.48 8.80 -23.53
C ASP A 6 -2.21 7.29 -23.48
N ALA A 7 -1.74 6.83 -22.32
CA ALA A 7 -1.73 5.42 -21.99
C ALA A 7 -3.21 4.98 -21.88
N ALA A 8 -3.64 4.06 -22.74
CA ALA A 8 -5.01 3.56 -22.71
C ALA A 8 -5.21 2.75 -21.43
N VAL A 9 -6.05 3.25 -20.51
CA VAL A 9 -6.43 2.53 -19.30
C VAL A 9 -7.33 1.37 -19.70
N VAL A 10 -6.89 0.14 -19.41
CA VAL A 10 -7.61 -1.09 -19.77
C VAL A 10 -8.32 -1.73 -18.58
N PHE A 11 -7.99 -1.31 -17.35
CA PHE A 11 -8.62 -1.79 -16.14
C PHE A 11 -8.61 -0.75 -15.03
N ARG A 12 -9.74 -0.65 -14.31
CA ARG A 12 -9.89 0.14 -13.09
C ARG A 12 -10.59 -0.68 -12.02
N TYR A 13 -10.14 -0.56 -10.78
CA TYR A 13 -10.75 -1.21 -9.62
C TYR A 13 -10.75 -0.29 -8.41
N SER A 14 -11.94 -0.02 -7.86
CA SER A 14 -12.09 0.78 -6.66
C SER A 14 -11.98 -0.11 -5.42
N LEU A 15 -11.03 0.20 -4.54
CA LEU A 15 -10.83 -0.52 -3.27
C LEU A 15 -11.94 -0.25 -2.25
N LEU A 16 -12.80 0.76 -2.48
CA LEU A 16 -13.92 1.12 -1.61
C LEU A 16 -15.16 0.22 -1.83
N GLN A 17 -15.24 -0.51 -2.95
CA GLN A 17 -16.42 -1.31 -3.31
C GLN A 17 -16.50 -2.69 -2.61
N ASP A 18 -15.45 -3.10 -1.90
CA ASP A 18 -15.32 -4.44 -1.31
C ASP A 18 -15.95 -4.54 0.10
N GLY A 19 -16.61 -3.48 0.59
CA GLY A 19 -17.34 -3.43 1.86
C GLY A 19 -18.83 -3.74 1.67
N GLY A 20 -19.19 -5.03 1.62
CA GLY A 20 -20.58 -5.45 1.47
C GLY A 20 -21.43 -5.17 2.70
N GLY A 21 -22.56 -4.48 2.49
CA GLY A 21 -23.80 -4.54 3.28
C GLY A 21 -23.80 -3.81 4.63
N ASP A 22 -24.62 -2.76 4.70
CA ASP A 22 -25.03 -1.98 5.89
C ASP A 22 -23.89 -1.46 6.79
N ALA A 23 -23.60 -0.16 6.66
CA ALA A 23 -22.55 0.50 7.42
C ALA A 23 -23.02 1.86 7.93
N ASP A 24 -23.14 1.97 9.26
CA ASP A 24 -23.17 3.23 10.00
C ASP A 24 -21.97 4.10 9.61
N GLN A 25 -22.07 5.42 9.75
CA GLN A 25 -20.99 6.39 9.39
C GLN A 25 -19.60 6.06 9.97
N ARG A 26 -19.51 5.30 11.07
CA ARG A 26 -18.23 4.84 11.65
C ARG A 26 -17.50 3.82 10.76
N ASP A 27 -18.24 3.06 9.96
CA ASP A 27 -17.67 2.04 9.08
C ASP A 27 -17.07 2.66 7.82
N ALA A 28 -17.60 3.79 7.33
CA ALA A 28 -17.06 4.47 6.14
C ALA A 28 -15.60 4.92 6.33
N ALA A 29 -15.27 5.51 7.48
CA ALA A 29 -13.90 5.93 7.78
C ALA A 29 -12.95 4.72 7.92
N SER A 30 -13.43 3.62 8.50
CA SER A 30 -12.69 2.36 8.63
C SER A 30 -12.44 1.70 7.26
N GLN A 31 -13.45 1.69 6.39
CA GLN A 31 -13.34 1.20 5.01
C GLN A 31 -12.37 2.03 4.19
N HIS A 32 -12.40 3.36 4.33
CA HIS A 32 -11.44 4.24 3.65
C HIS A 32 -10.00 3.97 4.10
N ARG A 33 -9.74 3.86 5.41
CA ARG A 33 -8.41 3.47 5.93
C ARG A 33 -7.98 2.10 5.40
N THR A 34 -8.89 1.14 5.35
CA THR A 34 -8.62 -0.19 4.78
C THR A 34 -8.23 -0.11 3.31
N ALA A 35 -8.93 0.69 2.52
CA ALA A 35 -8.61 0.91 1.11
C ALA A 35 -7.22 1.54 0.94
N LEU A 36 -6.88 2.57 1.71
CA LEU A 36 -5.55 3.20 1.70
C LEU A 36 -4.44 2.20 2.05
N GLY A 37 -4.66 1.39 3.09
CA GLY A 37 -3.71 0.35 3.48
C GLY A 37 -3.48 -0.67 2.37
N ARG A 38 -4.56 -1.18 1.76
CA ARG A 38 -4.50 -2.13 0.64
C ARG A 38 -3.77 -1.53 -0.56
N ALA A 39 -4.06 -0.27 -0.92
CA ALA A 39 -3.41 0.43 -2.02
C ALA A 39 -1.89 0.53 -1.81
N ALA A 40 -1.46 1.00 -0.63
CA ALA A 40 -0.05 1.14 -0.29
C ALA A 40 0.71 -0.19 -0.32
N TRP A 41 0.09 -1.28 0.13
CA TRP A 41 0.72 -2.61 0.08
C TRP A 41 0.83 -3.14 -1.36
N LEU A 42 -0.21 -2.95 -2.18
CA LEU A 42 -0.19 -3.37 -3.58
C LEU A 42 0.90 -2.64 -4.35
N ASP A 43 1.02 -1.33 -4.17
CA ASP A 43 2.06 -0.51 -4.78
C ASP A 43 3.47 -0.96 -4.37
N ALA A 44 3.68 -1.23 -3.07
CA ALA A 44 4.98 -1.62 -2.55
C ALA A 44 5.44 -3.03 -2.98
N PHE A 45 4.53 -4.02 -3.06
CA PHE A 45 4.93 -5.43 -3.18
C PHE A 45 4.32 -6.17 -4.38
N TRP A 46 3.09 -5.82 -4.76
CA TRP A 46 2.38 -6.56 -5.81
C TRP A 46 2.65 -5.98 -7.19
N PHE A 47 2.53 -4.65 -7.37
CA PHE A 47 2.79 -3.99 -8.66
C PHE A 47 4.19 -4.26 -9.20
N PRO A 48 5.30 -4.19 -8.43
CA PRO A 48 6.63 -4.50 -8.95
C PRO A 48 6.74 -5.95 -9.44
N THR A 49 5.96 -6.86 -8.87
CA THR A 49 5.91 -8.26 -9.32
C THR A 49 5.09 -8.41 -10.59
N GLN A 50 3.96 -7.70 -10.71
CA GLN A 50 3.15 -7.73 -11.93
C GLN A 50 3.83 -7.00 -13.09
N GLN A 51 4.47 -5.86 -12.85
CA GLN A 51 5.23 -5.10 -13.84
C GLN A 51 6.33 -5.96 -14.48
N ARG A 52 7.01 -6.80 -13.69
CA ARG A 52 8.02 -7.75 -14.21
C ARG A 52 7.42 -8.86 -15.09
N LYS A 53 6.21 -9.32 -14.76
CA LYS A 53 5.50 -10.35 -15.53
C LYS A 53 4.80 -9.80 -16.77
N HIS A 54 4.43 -8.52 -16.71
CA HIS A 54 3.58 -7.83 -17.67
C HIS A 54 4.19 -6.46 -18.01
N PRO A 55 5.37 -6.40 -18.64
CA PRO A 55 6.14 -5.16 -18.84
C PRO A 55 5.45 -4.15 -19.77
N HIS A 56 4.50 -4.61 -20.59
CA HIS A 56 3.71 -3.75 -21.49
C HIS A 56 2.61 -2.97 -20.78
N TYR A 57 2.31 -3.32 -19.53
CA TYR A 57 1.33 -2.60 -18.73
C TYR A 57 2.01 -1.66 -17.76
N LYS A 58 1.31 -0.63 -17.33
CA LYS A 58 1.69 0.27 -16.25
C LYS A 58 0.64 0.15 -15.16
N PHE A 59 1.09 -0.15 -13.95
CA PHE A 59 0.26 -0.26 -12.75
C PHE A 59 0.44 1.01 -11.92
N GLN A 60 -0.66 1.57 -11.43
CA GLN A 60 -0.62 2.74 -10.55
C GLN A 60 -1.84 2.78 -9.63
N VAL A 61 -1.69 3.50 -8.52
CA VAL A 61 -2.80 3.89 -7.65
C VAL A 61 -3.20 5.31 -8.02
N ASP A 62 -4.42 5.47 -8.53
CA ASP A 62 -5.08 6.75 -8.76
C ASP A 62 -5.95 7.12 -7.55
N ASP A 63 -6.01 8.41 -7.21
CA ASP A 63 -6.84 8.95 -6.11
C ASP A 63 -6.73 8.16 -4.79
N GLN A 64 -5.53 7.63 -4.53
CA GLN A 64 -5.14 6.82 -3.37
C GLN A 64 -5.90 5.50 -3.15
N THR A 65 -7.02 5.28 -3.81
CA THR A 65 -7.94 4.15 -3.56
C THR A 65 -8.40 3.43 -4.82
N THR A 66 -8.03 3.93 -6.00
CA THR A 66 -8.36 3.33 -7.28
C THR A 66 -7.11 2.71 -7.89
N ILE A 67 -7.17 1.43 -8.26
CA ILE A 67 -6.11 0.78 -9.01
C ILE A 67 -6.39 0.99 -10.49
N SER A 68 -5.38 1.46 -11.23
CA SER A 68 -5.44 1.58 -12.68
C SER A 68 -4.32 0.78 -13.33
N ILE A 69 -4.67 0.07 -14.41
CA ILE A 69 -3.73 -0.62 -15.26
C ILE A 69 -3.92 -0.09 -16.68
N ALA A 70 -2.85 0.45 -17.25
CA ALA A 70 -2.84 1.02 -18.59
C ALA A 70 -1.83 0.29 -19.49
N VAL A 71 -2.07 0.26 -20.80
CA VAL A 71 -1.09 -0.25 -21.76
C VAL A 71 -0.11 0.87 -22.12
N ASN A 72 1.18 0.56 -22.15
CA ASN A 72 2.21 1.48 -22.59
C ASN A 72 2.11 1.68 -24.11
N SER A 73 1.56 2.82 -24.53
CA SER A 73 1.41 3.21 -25.95
C SER A 73 2.74 3.33 -26.71
N ALA A 74 3.89 3.20 -26.04
CA ALA A 74 5.21 3.16 -26.67
C ALA A 74 5.51 1.87 -27.46
N ALA A 75 4.63 0.85 -27.39
CA ALA A 75 4.64 -0.27 -28.33
C ALA A 75 4.04 0.16 -29.68
N ASN A 76 4.75 1.04 -30.39
CA ASN A 76 4.38 1.48 -31.74
C ASN A 76 4.38 0.30 -32.71
N ASN A 77 3.19 0.03 -33.27
CA ASN A 77 2.92 -0.33 -34.67
C ASN A 77 3.86 -1.32 -35.36
N ASN A 78 3.55 -2.63 -35.28
CA ASN A 78 3.45 -3.48 -36.48
C ASN A 78 2.99 -4.92 -36.29
N ASP A 79 2.55 -5.34 -35.10
CA ASP A 79 1.99 -6.69 -34.93
C ASP A 79 0.46 -6.69 -34.98
N THR A 80 -0.07 -6.46 -36.18
CA THR A 80 -1.30 -7.15 -36.62
C THR A 80 -0.97 -8.63 -36.78
N SER A 81 -0.78 -9.34 -35.67
CA SER A 81 -0.79 -10.78 -35.64
C SER A 81 -1.57 -11.28 -34.43
N SER A 82 -2.77 -11.74 -34.74
CA SER A 82 -3.47 -12.83 -34.07
C SER A 82 -2.60 -13.63 -33.09
N THR A 83 -2.69 -13.28 -31.81
CA THR A 83 -2.44 -14.25 -30.75
C THR A 83 -3.58 -14.14 -29.75
N SER A 84 -4.35 -15.23 -29.71
CA SER A 84 -5.34 -15.62 -28.70
C SER A 84 -4.73 -15.73 -27.30
N SER A 85 -3.98 -14.71 -26.87
CA SER A 85 -3.49 -14.56 -25.53
C SER A 85 -4.69 -14.25 -24.66
N LYS A 86 -5.09 -15.22 -23.84
CA LYS A 86 -6.14 -15.10 -22.84
C LYS A 86 -6.04 -13.72 -22.20
N GLU A 87 -7.06 -12.89 -22.42
CA GLU A 87 -7.17 -11.59 -21.79
C GLU A 87 -6.94 -11.78 -20.29
N THR A 88 -5.91 -11.13 -19.76
CA THR A 88 -5.55 -11.30 -18.36
C THR A 88 -6.72 -10.80 -17.51
N ASP A 89 -7.32 -11.70 -16.74
CA ASP A 89 -8.42 -11.35 -15.84
C ASP A 89 -7.87 -10.59 -14.62
N TRP A 90 -7.67 -9.29 -14.83
CA TRP A 90 -7.13 -8.37 -13.83
C TRP A 90 -8.00 -8.31 -12.57
N THR A 91 -9.32 -8.40 -12.73
CA THR A 91 -10.27 -8.46 -11.61
C THR A 91 -9.94 -9.63 -10.69
N LYS A 92 -9.83 -10.84 -11.23
CA LYS A 92 -9.49 -12.03 -10.42
C LYS A 92 -8.11 -11.93 -9.78
N LEU A 93 -7.12 -11.39 -10.49
CA LEU A 93 -5.77 -11.24 -9.95
C LEU A 93 -5.71 -10.24 -8.79
N VAL A 94 -6.33 -9.08 -8.93
CA VAL A 94 -6.42 -8.05 -7.88
C VAL A 94 -7.17 -8.61 -6.67
N GLN A 95 -8.35 -9.20 -6.88
CA GLN A 95 -9.12 -9.81 -5.78
C GLN A 95 -8.34 -10.94 -5.08
N SER A 96 -7.61 -11.76 -5.82
CA SER A 96 -6.76 -12.81 -5.23
C SER A 96 -5.63 -12.24 -4.38
N ALA A 97 -5.04 -11.11 -4.79
CA ALA A 97 -4.04 -10.41 -4.02
C ALA A 97 -4.65 -9.80 -2.74
N LEU A 98 -5.79 -9.12 -2.86
CA LEU A 98 -6.51 -8.50 -1.75
C LEU A 98 -6.94 -9.51 -0.68
N LYS A 99 -7.40 -10.71 -1.09
CA LYS A 99 -7.75 -11.79 -0.15
C LYS A 99 -6.59 -12.28 0.71
N LYS A 100 -5.34 -12.06 0.29
CA LYS A 100 -4.15 -12.53 1.02
C LYS A 100 -3.66 -11.52 2.05
N ILE A 101 -4.14 -10.28 1.99
CA ILE A 101 -3.66 -9.20 2.85
C ILE A 101 -4.73 -8.78 3.85
N ILE A 102 -4.28 -8.39 5.03
CA ILE A 102 -5.06 -7.84 6.11
C ILE A 102 -4.51 -6.45 6.40
N VAL A 103 -5.41 -5.53 6.75
CA VAL A 103 -5.08 -4.21 7.27
C VAL A 103 -5.41 -4.23 8.76
N GLU A 104 -4.41 -3.99 9.59
CA GLU A 104 -4.55 -3.86 11.04
C GLU A 104 -4.35 -2.39 11.42
N ASP A 105 -5.38 -1.80 12.02
CA ASP A 105 -5.34 -0.43 12.53
C ASP A 105 -4.77 -0.44 13.95
N LEU A 106 -3.60 0.15 14.16
CA LEU A 106 -2.94 0.25 15.47
C LEU A 106 -3.55 1.34 16.37
N GLY A 107 -4.56 2.06 15.87
CA GLY A 107 -5.24 3.13 16.59
C GLY A 107 -4.59 4.51 16.39
N ASP A 108 -5.11 5.48 17.14
CA ASP A 108 -4.62 6.86 17.13
C ASP A 108 -3.30 6.95 17.90
N LEU A 109 -2.21 7.05 17.15
CA LEU A 109 -0.83 7.12 17.67
C LEU A 109 -0.16 8.42 17.26
N ALA A 110 -0.94 9.47 16.98
CA ALA A 110 -0.45 10.74 16.43
C ALA A 110 0.50 10.49 15.24
N ALA A 111 0.03 9.69 14.28
CA ALA A 111 0.85 9.08 13.24
C ALA A 111 1.73 10.07 12.46
N GLN A 112 1.22 11.27 12.13
CA GLN A 112 2.02 12.31 11.47
C GLN A 112 3.17 12.81 12.37
N GLU A 113 2.88 13.18 13.62
CA GLU A 113 3.90 13.63 14.58
C GLU A 113 4.93 12.52 14.85
N LEU A 114 4.47 11.28 14.93
CA LEU A 114 5.34 10.13 15.10
C LEU A 114 6.28 9.97 13.92
N TRP A 115 5.76 10.02 12.69
CA TRP A 115 6.58 9.96 11.48
C TRP A 115 7.66 11.02 11.51
N GLU A 116 7.29 12.29 11.78
CA GLU A 116 8.20 13.43 11.86
C GLU A 116 9.27 13.27 12.95
N ASN A 117 8.97 12.58 14.05
CA ASN A 117 9.91 12.35 15.16
C ASN A 117 10.81 11.11 15.01
N ILE A 118 10.48 10.18 14.11
CA ILE A 118 11.39 9.07 13.79
C ILE A 118 12.54 9.64 12.94
N PRO A 119 13.79 9.64 13.43
CA PRO A 119 14.92 10.09 12.64
C PRO A 119 15.13 9.15 11.44
N THR A 120 15.76 9.66 10.38
CA THR A 120 16.15 8.81 9.24
C THR A 120 17.02 7.65 9.72
N GLU A 121 17.97 7.94 10.59
CA GLU A 121 18.85 7.00 11.27
C GLU A 121 19.32 7.63 12.60
N ASP A 122 19.27 6.86 13.69
CA ASP A 122 19.81 7.23 15.00
C ASP A 122 21.23 6.69 15.18
N SER A 123 21.85 6.99 16.32
CA SER A 123 23.21 6.53 16.65
C SER A 123 23.37 5.01 16.68
N ASP A 124 22.27 4.26 16.76
CA ASP A 124 22.25 2.80 16.79
C ASP A 124 21.82 2.20 15.44
N GLY A 125 21.75 3.02 14.37
CA GLY A 125 21.31 2.60 13.04
C GLY A 125 19.80 2.37 12.92
N ARG A 126 19.01 2.78 13.94
CA ARG A 126 17.55 2.61 13.98
C ARG A 126 16.87 3.87 13.48
N GLY A 127 15.71 3.75 12.84
CA GLY A 127 15.03 4.90 12.29
C GLY A 127 14.08 4.53 11.16
N ARG A 128 13.80 5.49 10.29
CA ARG A 128 12.96 5.26 9.10
C ARG A 128 13.58 4.22 8.17
N ASN A 129 14.91 4.25 8.00
CA ASN A 129 15.61 3.30 7.15
C ASN A 129 15.48 1.85 7.66
N ASP A 130 15.62 1.63 8.96
CA ASP A 130 15.41 0.32 9.59
C ASP A 130 13.96 -0.16 9.42
N LEU A 131 13.00 0.75 9.62
CA LEU A 131 11.58 0.44 9.40
C LEU A 131 11.31 0.00 7.95
N GLU A 132 11.84 0.73 6.96
CA GLU A 132 11.71 0.38 5.54
C GLU A 132 12.39 -0.96 5.20
N GLN A 133 13.52 -1.27 5.84
CA GLN A 133 14.17 -2.58 5.66
C GLN A 133 13.31 -3.70 6.23
N LEU A 134 12.77 -3.52 7.44
CA LEU A 134 11.86 -4.47 8.07
C LEU A 134 10.58 -4.67 7.22
N GLU A 135 10.02 -3.60 6.68
CA GLU A 135 8.89 -3.66 5.73
C GLU A 135 9.20 -4.58 4.55
N LYS A 136 10.35 -4.40 3.90
CA LYS A 136 10.79 -5.20 2.75
C LYS A 136 11.03 -6.66 3.13
N GLN A 137 11.79 -6.92 4.19
CA GLN A 137 12.11 -8.27 4.67
C GLN A 137 10.84 -9.05 5.04
N LEU A 138 9.90 -8.38 5.70
CA LEU A 138 8.65 -8.98 6.13
C LEU A 138 7.55 -8.91 5.07
N SER A 139 7.71 -8.20 3.96
CA SER A 139 6.64 -7.98 2.98
C SER A 139 5.38 -7.39 3.62
N VAL A 140 5.60 -6.45 4.54
CA VAL A 140 4.57 -5.73 5.31
C VAL A 140 4.75 -4.25 5.04
N LYS A 141 3.67 -3.50 4.98
CA LYS A 141 3.69 -2.05 4.82
C LYS A 141 3.16 -1.37 6.08
N VAL A 142 3.89 -0.38 6.59
CA VAL A 142 3.42 0.57 7.59
C VAL A 142 2.89 1.80 6.86
N VAL A 143 1.66 2.19 7.16
CA VAL A 143 1.03 3.38 6.56
C VAL A 143 0.71 4.36 7.67
N PHE A 144 1.35 5.53 7.62
CA PHE A 144 1.07 6.64 8.53
C PHE A 144 -0.04 7.49 7.89
N LEU A 145 -1.21 7.50 8.52
CA LEU A 145 -2.32 8.41 8.20
C LEU A 145 -2.26 9.62 9.14
N GLU A 146 -3.22 10.54 9.10
CA GLU A 146 -3.19 11.73 9.98
C GLU A 146 -3.07 11.36 11.47
N LYS A 147 -3.97 10.46 11.93
CA LYS A 147 -4.00 10.00 13.33
C LYS A 147 -3.60 8.55 13.50
N HIS A 148 -3.93 7.72 12.51
CA HIS A 148 -3.84 6.27 12.59
C HIS A 148 -2.57 5.72 11.94
N ILE A 149 -2.06 4.62 12.48
CA ILE A 149 -1.02 3.82 11.83
C ILE A 149 -1.61 2.48 11.43
N LEU A 150 -1.45 2.12 10.16
CA LEU A 150 -1.89 0.83 9.65
C LEU A 150 -0.70 -0.10 9.45
N LEU A 151 -0.85 -1.36 9.84
CA LEU A 151 0.02 -2.46 9.42
C LEU A 151 -0.69 -3.30 8.37
N VAL A 152 -0.09 -3.43 7.20
CA VAL A 152 -0.70 -4.12 6.06
C VAL A 152 0.18 -5.26 5.59
N GLY A 153 -0.38 -6.46 5.49
CA GLY A 153 0.35 -7.61 4.98
C GLY A 153 -0.39 -8.92 5.15
N ALA A 154 0.29 -10.04 4.89
CA ALA A 154 -0.31 -11.36 5.06
C ALA A 154 -0.57 -11.68 6.55
N LYS A 155 -1.74 -12.25 6.87
CA LYS A 155 -2.16 -12.59 8.25
C LYS A 155 -1.05 -13.23 9.08
N ALA A 156 -0.47 -14.30 8.56
CA ALA A 156 0.57 -15.06 9.26
C ALA A 156 1.84 -14.23 9.58
N LYS A 157 2.13 -13.21 8.77
CA LYS A 157 3.27 -12.31 9.01
C LYS A 157 2.94 -11.22 10.03
N LEU A 158 1.73 -10.65 9.97
CA LEU A 158 1.26 -9.67 10.96
C LEU A 158 1.21 -10.26 12.38
N GLU A 159 0.75 -11.51 12.52
CA GLU A 159 0.64 -12.18 13.81
C GLU A 159 2.01 -12.56 14.39
N LYS A 160 2.88 -13.18 13.59
CA LYS A 160 4.11 -13.81 14.09
C LYS A 160 5.37 -12.97 13.96
N LYS A 161 5.44 -12.05 12.99
CA LYS A 161 6.70 -11.41 12.59
C LYS A 161 6.70 -9.89 12.75
N CYS A 162 5.54 -9.26 12.87
CA CYS A 162 5.44 -7.80 13.04
C CYS A 162 5.65 -7.30 14.47
N LEU A 163 5.98 -8.18 15.43
CA LEU A 163 6.30 -7.77 16.80
C LEU A 163 7.47 -6.77 16.84
N VAL A 164 8.47 -6.96 15.98
CA VAL A 164 9.60 -6.03 15.87
C VAL A 164 9.14 -4.64 15.39
N ILE A 165 8.32 -4.58 14.34
CA ILE A 165 7.76 -3.31 13.84
C ILE A 165 6.91 -2.63 14.92
N ARG A 166 6.03 -3.37 15.60
CA ARG A 166 5.20 -2.83 16.69
C ARG A 166 6.07 -2.28 17.83
N ASN A 167 7.15 -2.96 18.18
CA ASN A 167 8.09 -2.50 19.22
C ASN A 167 8.80 -1.21 18.80
N VAL A 168 9.27 -1.12 17.55
CA VAL A 168 9.90 0.10 17.00
C VAL A 168 8.92 1.27 17.06
N LEU A 169 7.69 1.10 16.57
CA LEU A 169 6.66 2.14 16.60
C LEU A 169 6.32 2.56 18.03
N SER A 170 6.15 1.60 18.94
CA SER A 170 5.83 1.86 20.35
C SER A 170 6.94 2.63 21.06
N HIS A 171 8.20 2.30 20.77
CA HIS A 171 9.37 2.98 21.34
C HIS A 171 9.43 4.45 20.93
N TYR A 172 9.22 4.75 19.65
CA TYR A 172 9.18 6.14 19.18
C TYR A 172 7.95 6.89 19.69
N TYR A 173 6.80 6.23 19.81
CA TYR A 173 5.60 6.82 20.37
C TYR A 173 5.79 7.19 21.85
N TRP A 174 6.42 6.31 22.64
CA TRP A 174 6.76 6.59 24.03
C TRP A 174 7.72 7.79 24.15
N ARG A 175 8.75 7.87 23.31
CA ARG A 175 9.66 9.02 23.26
C ARG A 175 8.93 10.33 22.92
N LEU A 176 7.99 10.29 21.97
CA LEU A 176 7.17 11.44 21.59
C LEU A 176 6.33 11.93 22.78
N LYS A 177 5.63 11.02 23.46
CA LYS A 177 4.83 11.35 24.66
C LYS A 177 5.68 11.85 25.82
N GLY A 178 6.87 11.29 26.02
CA GLY A 178 7.82 11.76 27.03
C GLY A 178 8.32 13.19 26.78
N LYS A 179 8.47 13.61 25.52
CA LYS A 179 8.80 15.01 25.18
C LYS A 179 7.66 15.97 25.48
N GLN A 180 6.41 15.55 25.29
CA GLN A 180 5.22 16.39 25.58
C GLN A 180 5.05 16.69 27.08
N ILE A 181 5.59 15.84 27.98
CA ILE A 181 5.51 16.04 29.43
C ILE A 181 6.57 17.04 29.95
N ASN A 182 7.64 17.26 29.17
CA ASN A 182 8.78 18.09 29.56
C ASN A 182 8.78 19.50 28.91
N LEU A 183 7.65 19.93 28.37
CA LEU A 183 7.39 21.28 27.84
C LEU A 183 6.30 21.94 28.69
#